data_AF-A0A9X0CLK0-F1
#
_entry.id   AF-A0A9X0CLK0-F1
#
_cell.length_a   1.000
_cell.length_b   1.000
_cell.length_c   1.000
_cell.angle_alpha   90.00
_cell.angle_beta   90.00
_cell.angle_gamma   90.00
#
_symmetry.space_group_name_H-M   'P 1'
#
loop_
_entity.id
_entity.type
_entity.pdbx_description
1 polymer ?
#
loop_
_entity_poly.entity_id
_entity_poly.type
_entity_poly.pdbx_seq_one_letter_code
_entity_poly.pdbx_strand_id
1 'polypeptide(L)'
;MLLLLLSLLLFCSASQGEDVDYSIVVKTASDDWNAGTDAQIKIRVSGTTGNIAEREIKGRFEGGSVDNIYFQGDDIGHVTGMEIHRNKDGSFPNWKLKKVTIKITGNVDSIFKYNDWVDANKWITLPLSCPSADYYVNNQGYCDVVESRTKENKEE
;
A
#
# COMPACT_ATOMS: atom_id res chain seq x y z
N MET A 1 56.42 -16.60 -10.51
CA MET A 1 55.17 -16.96 -9.81
C MET A 1 54.75 -15.77 -8.97
N LEU A 2 54.21 -14.74 -9.63
CA LEU A 2 53.63 -13.57 -8.99
C LEU A 2 52.16 -13.62 -9.38
N LEU A 3 51.37 -14.29 -8.54
CA LEU A 3 49.93 -14.46 -8.76
C LEU A 3 49.28 -13.09 -8.58
N LEU A 4 48.67 -12.62 -9.67
CA LEU A 4 47.72 -11.52 -9.72
C LEU A 4 46.70 -11.71 -8.58
N LEU A 5 46.82 -10.90 -7.53
CA LEU A 5 45.78 -10.75 -6.52
C LEU A 5 44.59 -10.11 -7.21
N LEU A 6 43.71 -11.00 -7.66
CA LEU A 6 42.37 -10.75 -8.15
C LEU A 6 41.63 -9.96 -7.07
N SER A 7 41.72 -8.63 -7.13
CA SER A 7 40.85 -7.74 -6.35
C SER A 7 39.45 -7.85 -6.95
N LEU A 8 38.76 -8.94 -6.61
CA LEU A 8 37.31 -9.00 -6.69
C LEU A 8 36.79 -8.08 -5.58
N LEU A 9 36.88 -6.77 -5.82
CA LEU A 9 35.92 -5.86 -5.20
C LEU A 9 34.58 -6.38 -5.71
N LEU A 10 33.84 -7.05 -4.81
CA LEU A 10 32.42 -7.25 -5.00
C LEU A 10 31.84 -5.85 -5.24
N PHE A 11 31.65 -5.50 -6.51
CA PHE A 11 30.63 -4.55 -6.86
C PHE A 11 29.32 -5.24 -6.51
N CYS A 12 28.94 -5.12 -5.24
CA CYS A 12 27.53 -5.14 -4.89
C CYS A 12 26.98 -3.90 -5.59
N SER A 13 26.56 -4.06 -6.84
CA SER A 13 25.69 -3.08 -7.47
C SER A 13 24.39 -3.16 -6.70
N ALA A 14 24.30 -2.42 -5.59
CA ALA A 14 23.02 -1.99 -5.09
C ALA A 14 22.39 -1.27 -6.28
N SER A 15 21.37 -1.89 -6.91
CA SER A 15 20.53 -1.13 -7.82
C SER A 15 19.94 -0.03 -6.95
N GLN A 16 20.43 1.20 -7.12
CA GLN A 16 19.79 2.35 -6.52
C GLN A 16 18.44 2.44 -7.23
N GLY A 17 17.41 1.85 -6.62
CA GLY A 17 16.03 2.10 -7.01
C GLY A 17 15.79 3.60 -6.89
N GLU A 18 14.97 4.14 -7.78
CA GLU A 18 14.49 5.50 -7.61
C GLU A 18 13.56 5.52 -6.38
N ASP A 19 13.87 6.37 -5.41
CA ASP A 19 12.97 6.61 -4.28
C ASP A 19 11.73 7.34 -4.79
N VAL A 20 10.55 6.86 -4.42
CA VAL A 20 9.26 7.48 -4.76
C VAL A 20 8.52 7.93 -3.50
N ASP A 21 7.66 8.94 -3.65
CA ASP A 21 6.87 9.48 -2.56
C ASP A 21 5.59 8.65 -2.36
N TYR A 22 5.45 7.99 -1.21
CA TYR A 22 4.24 7.29 -0.81
C TYR A 22 3.34 8.17 0.04
N SER A 23 2.02 8.10 -0.22
CA SER A 23 0.99 8.59 0.68
C SER A 23 -0.01 7.47 1.00
N ILE A 24 -0.04 7.06 2.26
CA ILE A 24 -1.01 6.10 2.79
C ILE A 24 -2.14 6.88 3.45
N VAL A 25 -3.29 6.89 2.80
CA VAL A 25 -4.49 7.58 3.28
C VAL A 25 -5.41 6.56 3.94
N VAL A 26 -5.47 6.59 5.26
CA VAL A 26 -6.27 5.68 6.08
C VAL A 26 -7.58 6.35 6.43
N LYS A 27 -8.71 5.69 6.15
CA LYS A 27 -10.03 6.15 6.58
C LYS A 27 -10.58 5.20 7.63
N THR A 28 -10.82 5.72 8.83
CA THR A 28 -11.56 4.99 9.87
C THR A 28 -13.06 5.07 9.60
N ALA A 29 -13.80 4.02 9.95
CA ALA A 29 -15.25 4.00 9.79
C ALA A 29 -15.92 5.02 10.73
N SER A 30 -17.13 5.45 10.37
CA SER A 30 -17.90 6.48 11.11
C SER A 30 -19.30 6.01 11.50
N ASP A 31 -19.64 4.77 11.16
CA ASP A 31 -20.94 4.15 11.41
C ASP A 31 -21.06 3.53 12.81
N ASP A 32 -19.94 3.38 13.52
CA ASP A 32 -19.88 2.95 14.91
C ASP A 32 -19.19 4.01 15.79
N TRP A 33 -19.76 4.26 16.97
CA TRP A 33 -19.29 5.30 17.90
C TRP A 33 -17.89 5.02 18.48
N ASN A 34 -17.43 3.77 18.43
CA ASN A 34 -16.12 3.31 18.90
C ASN A 34 -15.25 2.74 17.77
N ALA A 35 -15.44 3.23 16.54
CA ALA A 35 -14.68 2.77 15.38
C ALA A 35 -13.19 3.15 15.40
N GLY A 36 -12.80 4.17 16.20
CA GLY A 36 -11.42 4.66 16.29
C GLY A 36 -10.52 3.85 17.23
N THR A 37 -9.21 4.07 17.15
CA THR A 37 -8.22 3.28 17.89
C THR A 37 -7.02 4.06 18.43
N ASP A 38 -6.56 3.68 19.63
CA ASP A 38 -5.26 4.09 20.21
C ASP A 38 -4.15 3.06 19.97
N ALA A 39 -4.45 1.96 19.28
CA ALA A 39 -3.51 0.87 19.07
C ALA A 39 -2.37 1.27 18.12
N GLN A 40 -1.24 0.58 18.25
CA GLN A 40 -0.18 0.64 17.25
C GLN A 40 -0.64 -0.05 15.97
N ILE A 41 -0.52 0.66 14.85
CA ILE A 41 -0.86 0.17 13.52
C ILE A 41 0.42 -0.02 12.70
N LYS A 42 0.54 -1.19 12.07
CA LYS A 42 1.62 -1.51 11.12
C LYS A 42 1.05 -1.95 9.79
N ILE A 43 1.82 -1.72 8.73
CA ILE A 43 1.47 -2.10 7.36
C ILE A 43 2.59 -2.88 6.70
N ARG A 44 2.22 -3.65 5.67
CA ARG A 44 3.10 -4.19 4.62
C ARG A 44 2.43 -3.94 3.28
N VAL A 45 3.22 -3.64 2.26
CA VAL A 45 2.71 -3.42 0.90
C VAL A 45 3.54 -4.24 -0.07
N SER A 46 2.86 -5.00 -0.92
CA SER A 46 3.48 -5.77 -1.99
C SER A 46 3.30 -5.06 -3.32
N GLY A 47 4.35 -5.09 -4.13
CA GLY A 47 4.35 -4.56 -5.48
C GLY A 47 4.89 -5.55 -6.50
N THR A 48 4.92 -5.15 -7.77
CA THR A 48 5.40 -5.98 -8.88
C THR A 48 6.92 -6.14 -8.93
N THR A 49 7.67 -5.14 -8.44
CA THR A 49 9.15 -5.14 -8.47
C THR A 49 9.78 -5.14 -7.07
N GLY A 50 8.99 -4.94 -6.02
CA GLY A 50 9.48 -4.84 -4.65
C GLY A 50 8.38 -4.96 -3.61
N ASN A 51 8.75 -4.76 -2.35
CA ASN A 51 7.83 -4.70 -1.23
C ASN A 51 8.23 -3.60 -0.26
N ILE A 52 7.25 -2.91 0.31
CA ILE A 52 7.45 -2.13 1.52
C ILE A 52 7.35 -3.10 2.70
N ALA A 53 8.49 -3.32 3.35
CA ALA A 53 8.57 -4.14 4.55
C ALA A 53 7.70 -3.57 5.68
N GLU A 54 7.61 -4.32 6.79
CA GLU A 54 6.85 -3.91 7.96
C GLU A 54 7.19 -2.48 8.41
N ARG A 55 6.19 -1.62 8.42
CA ARG A 55 6.32 -0.23 8.83
C ARG A 55 5.19 0.14 9.79
N GLU A 56 5.54 0.75 10.91
CA GLU A 56 4.56 1.40 11.78
C GLU A 56 4.07 2.71 11.13
N ILE A 57 2.76 2.91 11.13
CA ILE A 57 2.15 4.17 10.68
C ILE A 57 1.57 4.94 11.86
N LYS A 58 1.69 6.26 11.80
CA LYS A 58 1.24 7.17 12.86
C LYS A 58 0.08 8.01 12.34
N GLY A 59 -0.97 8.08 13.14
CA GLY A 59 -2.20 8.80 12.86
C GLY A 59 -3.03 8.87 14.12
N ARG A 60 -4.11 9.65 14.10
CA ARG A 60 -5.06 9.66 15.21
C ARG A 60 -6.02 8.49 15.14
N PHE A 61 -6.34 8.05 13.91
CA PHE A 61 -7.20 6.89 13.66
C PHE A 61 -8.55 6.95 14.38
N GLU A 62 -9.06 8.16 14.63
CA GLU A 62 -10.33 8.41 15.31
C GLU A 62 -11.53 8.00 14.45
N GLY A 63 -12.68 7.77 15.09
CA GLY A 63 -13.94 7.50 14.38
C GLY A 63 -14.22 8.55 13.30
N GLY A 64 -14.35 8.10 12.04
CA GLY A 64 -14.58 8.96 10.88
C GLY A 64 -13.40 9.81 10.40
N SER A 65 -12.21 9.66 10.98
CA SER A 65 -11.02 10.39 10.55
C SER A 65 -10.53 9.96 9.17
N VAL A 66 -9.75 10.85 8.56
CA VAL A 66 -8.88 10.56 7.43
C VAL A 66 -7.47 10.97 7.83
N ASP A 67 -6.59 9.99 8.00
CA ASP A 67 -5.19 10.17 8.37
C ASP A 67 -4.32 10.00 7.12
N ASN A 68 -3.43 10.96 6.86
CA ASN A 68 -2.53 10.95 5.70
C ASN A 68 -1.11 10.74 6.20
N ILE A 69 -0.50 9.62 5.85
CA ILE A 69 0.86 9.25 6.25
C ILE A 69 1.76 9.33 5.03
N TYR A 70 2.89 10.02 5.15
CA TYR A 70 3.83 10.26 4.06
C TYR A 70 5.19 9.65 4.37
N PHE A 71 5.81 9.02 3.38
CA PHE A 71 7.20 8.58 3.45
C PHE A 71 7.78 8.31 2.07
N GLN A 72 9.11 8.34 1.98
CA GLN A 72 9.86 7.91 0.81
C GLN A 72 10.32 6.45 0.96
N GLY A 73 10.48 5.77 -0.17
CA GLY A 73 11.12 4.47 -0.26
C GLY A 73 11.24 3.99 -1.70
N ASP A 74 11.90 2.84 -1.87
CA ASP A 74 12.15 2.22 -3.17
C ASP A 74 10.85 2.03 -3.97
N ASP A 75 10.91 2.29 -5.28
CA ASP A 75 9.82 1.98 -6.20
C ASP A 75 9.51 0.47 -6.25
N ILE A 76 8.35 0.09 -5.72
CA ILE A 76 7.84 -1.30 -5.73
C ILE A 76 7.07 -1.66 -7.00
N GLY A 77 6.96 -0.73 -7.96
CA GLY A 77 6.11 -0.87 -9.14
C GLY A 77 4.63 -0.74 -8.77
N HIS A 78 3.77 -1.50 -9.46
CA HIS A 78 2.33 -1.47 -9.19
C HIS A 78 2.02 -2.21 -7.89
N VAL A 79 1.16 -1.64 -7.05
CA VAL A 79 0.74 -2.31 -5.82
C VAL A 79 -0.12 -3.52 -6.16
N THR A 80 0.26 -4.67 -5.64
CA THR A 80 -0.45 -5.95 -5.79
C THR A 80 -1.17 -6.36 -4.50
N GLY A 81 -0.76 -5.84 -3.35
CA GLY A 81 -1.34 -6.23 -2.08
C GLY A 81 -1.00 -5.30 -0.92
N MET A 82 -1.84 -5.36 0.12
CA MET A 82 -1.62 -4.66 1.38
C MET A 82 -2.04 -5.54 2.54
N GLU A 83 -1.23 -5.57 3.58
CA GLU A 83 -1.58 -6.14 4.87
C GLU A 83 -1.56 -5.06 5.94
N ILE A 84 -2.46 -5.20 6.91
CA ILE A 84 -2.51 -4.32 8.08
C ILE A 84 -2.51 -5.15 9.36
N HIS A 85 -1.86 -4.61 10.38
CA HIS A 85 -1.79 -5.21 11.70
C HIS A 85 -2.06 -4.15 12.76
N ARG A 86 -2.80 -4.56 13.78
CA ARG A 86 -3.12 -3.79 14.98
C ARG A 86 -2.68 -4.59 16.20
N ASN A 87 -2.02 -3.98 17.18
CA ASN A 87 -1.83 -4.62 18.48
C ASN A 87 -3.06 -4.45 19.39
N LYS A 88 -2.97 -4.89 20.65
CA LYS A 88 -4.06 -4.79 21.64
C LYS A 88 -3.84 -3.72 22.73
N ASP A 89 -2.82 -2.89 22.58
CA ASP A 89 -2.44 -1.90 23.59
C ASP A 89 -3.20 -0.59 23.39
N GLY A 90 -3.31 0.24 24.44
CA GLY A 90 -4.07 1.50 24.43
C GLY A 90 -5.44 1.42 25.11
N SER A 91 -6.11 2.57 25.29
CA SER A 91 -7.38 2.65 26.03
C SER A 91 -8.57 2.16 25.20
N PHE A 92 -8.53 2.39 23.89
CA PHE A 92 -9.52 1.91 22.93
C PHE A 92 -8.81 1.18 21.79
N PRO A 93 -8.39 -0.07 21.97
CA PRO A 93 -7.55 -0.72 20.98
C PRO A 93 -8.37 -1.18 19.77
N ASN A 94 -9.67 -1.47 19.91
CA ASN A 94 -10.51 -1.89 18.78
C ASN A 94 -10.50 -0.87 17.63
N TRP A 95 -10.67 -1.35 16.41
CA TRP A 95 -10.62 -0.47 15.25
C TRP A 95 -11.48 -1.00 14.12
N LYS A 96 -12.35 -0.14 13.56
CA LYS A 96 -13.13 -0.44 12.36
C LYS A 96 -12.56 0.36 11.21
N LEU A 97 -11.81 -0.32 10.34
CA LEU A 97 -11.15 0.29 9.19
C LEU A 97 -12.15 0.40 8.02
N LYS A 98 -12.36 1.60 7.48
CA LYS A 98 -13.20 1.78 6.30
C LYS A 98 -12.46 1.37 5.04
N LYS A 99 -11.29 1.98 4.81
CA LYS A 99 -10.44 1.73 3.66
C LYS A 99 -9.05 2.32 3.84
N VAL A 100 -8.10 1.84 3.05
CA VAL A 100 -6.82 2.49 2.80
C VAL A 100 -6.72 2.87 1.33
N THR A 101 -6.10 4.02 1.02
CA THR A 101 -5.76 4.41 -0.34
C THR A 101 -4.26 4.68 -0.38
N ILE A 102 -3.56 3.98 -1.28
CA ILE A 102 -2.14 4.17 -1.51
C ILE A 102 -1.98 5.10 -2.72
N LYS A 103 -1.17 6.13 -2.55
CA LYS A 103 -0.72 6.99 -3.64
C LYS A 103 0.78 6.89 -3.79
N ILE A 104 1.24 6.89 -5.03
CA ILE A 104 2.65 6.91 -5.42
C ILE A 104 2.87 8.16 -6.25
N THR A 105 3.80 9.02 -5.83
CA THR A 105 4.13 10.31 -6.47
C THR A 105 2.86 11.16 -6.73
N GLY A 106 1.96 11.17 -5.75
CA GLY A 106 0.71 11.95 -5.76
C GLY A 106 -0.49 11.29 -6.48
N ASN A 107 -0.28 10.27 -7.31
CA ASN A 107 -1.34 9.59 -8.04
C ASN A 107 -1.92 8.44 -7.22
N VAL A 108 -3.24 8.25 -7.25
CA VAL A 108 -3.88 7.10 -6.61
C VAL A 108 -3.55 5.84 -7.42
N ASP A 109 -2.79 4.95 -6.82
CA ASP A 109 -2.42 3.67 -7.42
C ASP A 109 -3.46 2.61 -7.06
N SER A 110 -3.79 2.47 -5.78
CA SER A 110 -4.64 1.39 -5.28
C SER A 110 -5.53 1.80 -4.11
N ILE A 111 -6.69 1.14 -4.00
CA ILE A 111 -7.64 1.31 -2.91
C ILE A 111 -7.92 -0.05 -2.27
N PHE A 112 -7.83 -0.13 -0.96
CA PHE A 112 -8.13 -1.34 -0.19
C PHE A 112 -9.37 -1.09 0.66
N LYS A 113 -10.54 -1.55 0.19
CA LYS A 113 -11.81 -1.38 0.91
C LYS A 113 -11.95 -2.51 1.93
N TYR A 114 -12.27 -2.19 3.19
CA TYR A 114 -12.39 -3.23 4.23
C TYR A 114 -13.75 -3.15 4.92
N ASN A 115 -14.07 -1.99 5.51
CA ASN A 115 -15.33 -1.71 6.20
C ASN A 115 -15.68 -2.74 7.29
N ASP A 116 -14.68 -3.21 8.02
CA ASP A 116 -14.86 -4.20 9.08
C ASP A 116 -13.87 -3.96 10.23
N TRP A 117 -14.06 -4.68 11.32
CA TRP A 117 -13.20 -4.67 12.48
C TRP A 117 -11.89 -5.40 12.20
N VAL A 118 -10.77 -4.76 12.53
CA VAL A 118 -9.44 -5.36 12.38
C VAL A 118 -9.12 -6.22 13.60
N ASP A 119 -8.90 -7.52 13.37
CA ASP A 119 -8.46 -8.46 14.40
C ASP A 119 -7.13 -8.01 15.04
N ALA A 120 -7.03 -8.16 16.36
CA ALA A 120 -5.82 -7.82 17.09
C ALA A 120 -4.72 -8.89 16.93
N ASN A 121 -3.46 -8.45 16.92
CA ASN A 121 -2.25 -9.27 16.91
C ASN A 121 -2.15 -10.25 15.72
N LYS A 122 -2.74 -9.87 14.58
CA LYS A 122 -2.72 -10.65 13.36
C LYS A 122 -2.57 -9.74 12.14
N TRP A 123 -1.83 -10.20 11.15
CA TRP A 123 -1.78 -9.57 9.83
C TRP A 123 -3.05 -9.92 9.05
N ILE A 124 -3.73 -8.89 8.56
CA ILE A 124 -4.95 -9.00 7.76
C ILE A 124 -4.67 -8.47 6.36
N THR A 125 -4.82 -9.33 5.36
CA THR A 125 -4.76 -8.96 3.95
C THR A 125 -6.03 -8.20 3.57
N LEU A 126 -5.86 -6.99 3.03
CA LEU A 126 -6.98 -6.17 2.59
C LEU A 126 -7.30 -6.45 1.12
N PRO A 127 -8.59 -6.51 0.73
CA PRO A 127 -8.95 -6.77 -0.66
C PRO A 127 -8.71 -5.53 -1.53
N LEU A 128 -8.01 -5.73 -2.64
CA LEU A 128 -7.71 -4.69 -3.61
C LEU A 128 -8.97 -4.25 -4.37
N SER A 129 -9.06 -2.95 -4.64
CA SER A 129 -10.05 -2.28 -5.48
C SER A 129 -9.35 -1.19 -6.29
N CYS A 130 -9.76 -1.04 -7.55
CA CYS A 130 -9.13 -0.04 -8.41
C CYS A 130 -9.68 1.39 -8.23
N PRO A 131 -8.90 2.42 -8.63
CA PRO A 131 -9.22 3.82 -8.32
C PRO A 131 -10.50 4.35 -8.99
N SER A 132 -10.77 3.95 -10.23
CA SER A 132 -11.96 4.32 -11.01
C SER A 132 -12.45 3.16 -11.87
N ALA A 133 -13.54 3.37 -12.61
CA ALA A 133 -14.08 2.41 -13.58
C ALA A 133 -13.19 2.23 -14.82
N ASP A 134 -12.20 3.11 -15.01
CA ASP A 134 -11.23 3.04 -16.11
C ASP A 134 -10.08 2.06 -15.81
N TYR A 135 -10.14 1.38 -14.66
CA TYR A 135 -9.15 0.41 -14.22
C TYR A 135 -9.79 -0.93 -13.88
N TYR A 136 -9.03 -2.01 -14.03
CA TYR A 136 -9.41 -3.36 -13.61
C TYR A 136 -8.23 -4.06 -12.94
N VAL A 137 -8.50 -5.03 -12.06
CA VAL A 137 -7.43 -5.89 -11.53
C VAL A 137 -7.08 -6.91 -12.59
N ASN A 138 -5.85 -6.85 -13.12
CA ASN A 138 -5.40 -7.75 -14.18
C ASN A 138 -4.99 -9.13 -13.62
N ASN A 139 -4.57 -10.04 -14.51
CA ASN A 139 -4.19 -11.41 -14.14
C ASN A 139 -2.93 -11.49 -13.25
N GLN A 140 -2.17 -10.40 -13.11
CA GLN A 140 -1.01 -10.29 -12.24
C GLN A 140 -1.37 -9.68 -10.87
N GLY A 141 -2.64 -9.29 -10.65
CA GLY A 141 -3.14 -8.89 -9.34
C GLY A 141 -2.98 -7.41 -9.00
N TYR A 142 -2.73 -6.54 -9.97
CA TYR A 142 -2.68 -5.08 -9.76
C TYR A 142 -3.67 -4.35 -10.69
N CYS A 143 -3.91 -3.08 -10.39
CA CYS A 143 -4.83 -2.24 -11.17
C CYS A 143 -4.17 -1.75 -12.45
N ASP A 144 -4.78 -2.09 -13.58
CA ASP A 144 -4.33 -1.75 -14.93
C ASP A 144 -5.43 -1.01 -15.69
N VAL A 145 -5.04 -0.20 -16.68
CA VAL A 145 -5.96 0.65 -17.42
C VAL A 145 -6.81 -0.19 -18.37
N VAL A 146 -8.12 0.08 -18.42
CA VAL A 146 -9.00 -0.47 -19.44
C VAL A 146 -8.65 0.20 -20.76
N GLU A 147 -7.93 -0.50 -21.65
CA GLU A 147 -7.71 -0.02 -23.01
C GLU A 147 -9.06 0.14 -23.72
N SER A 148 -9.47 1.38 -23.96
CA SER A 148 -10.66 1.64 -24.76
C SER A 148 -10.37 1.17 -26.18
N ARG A 149 -11.10 0.15 -26.67
CA ARG A 149 -11.14 -0.20 -28.10
C ARG A 149 -11.27 1.08 -28.92
N THR A 150 -10.21 1.45 -29.61
CA THR A 150 -10.15 2.63 -30.46
C THR A 150 -11.26 2.51 -31.50
N LYS A 151 -12.00 3.60 -31.69
CA LYS A 151 -12.94 3.77 -32.79
C LYS A 151 -12.14 3.90 -34.10
N GLU A 152 -11.64 2.79 -34.64
CA GLU A 152 -11.36 2.64 -36.07
C GLU A 152 -12.52 1.85 -36.65
N ASN A 153 -13.50 2.56 -37.20
CA ASN A 153 -14.51 2.11 -38.17
C ASN A 153 -15.55 3.23 -38.35
N LYS A 154 -15.12 4.41 -38.82
CA LYS A 154 -15.98 5.42 -39.49
C LYS A 154 -15.13 6.33 -40.38
N GLU A 155 -14.46 5.75 -41.35
CA GLU A 155 -14.27 6.37 -42.66
C GLU A 155 -14.54 5.27 -43.69
N GLU A 156 -15.80 5.24 -44.16
CA GLU A 156 -16.24 4.75 -45.48
C GLU A 156 -17.62 5.36 -45.76
#